data_AF-A0A2E6DR85-F1
#
_entry.id   AF-A0A2E6DR85-F1
#
_cell.length_a   1.000
_cell.length_b   1.000
_cell.length_c   1.000
_cell.angle_alpha   90.00
_cell.angle_beta   90.00
_cell.angle_gamma   90.00
#
_symmetry.space_group_name_H-M   'P 1'
#
loop_
_entity.id
_entity.type
_entity.pdbx_description
1 polymer ?
#
loop_
_entity_poly.entity_id
_entity_poly.type
_entity_poly.pdbx_seq_one_letter_code
_entity_poly.pdbx_strand_id
1 'polypeptide(L)'
;MIDPRNPENLQRLRSSIERSREDLEKFRKLRHELISQYVGSHYSRGDDQTQKSIPVNVLELAASIYTMQVVGQRPRATVLSGDHTLGRSRSAFQLAINHLIEEINLEETLSIAFLDAFFLMGIVKVGNTREKLVEIEGFLHDVGQPSADIVDFDDWVHDTDERRYEQVKFCGDKYRLPFDYVKESGLFDAKALEKVSPINRQRKDEMGNPTADTLSTGNESTNPDVQDYVELWDIWLPLENLVITLDDNSLGLPLRIVEWEGPEMGPYHLLRLNDVPSNIMPTSPASQLYDLQRTLNMGYRKLFRSAARSKRVGMYQDAEAGRRVKEANDGDMIAVDDVSAVSEAQFGGIDNNLLAFMIHTNQQFSRQAGNLDVLGGLSPQAGTLGQEQLLSTSANNRVAHMQGRQTQFTEKILRSLGWHIWYDPMFDPPLVKPIPGTSQLMSVSFTEEDREGDFLDYNVRIEPYSMTYKSPEMRLQQMNGVLQGVIFPMLPMLQQEGLTLDIEAILELYAEYGDLPRLRELIQLSEMQQNPQGGGDQARQSPFTSREEIRRGQSGASPQGADQVMQQMLMGMNPGSQDMSGGGVDTRSGLGAVAG
;
A
#
# COMPACT_ATOMS: atom_id res chain seq x y z
N MET A 1 -0.09 -36.97 16.32
CA MET A 1 -0.74 -37.58 15.15
C MET A 1 -2.22 -37.64 15.41
N ILE A 2 -2.95 -36.67 14.87
CA ILE A 2 -4.40 -36.58 14.92
C ILE A 2 -4.93 -37.42 13.76
N ASP A 3 -5.68 -38.48 14.06
CA ASP A 3 -6.42 -39.20 13.02
C ASP A 3 -7.82 -38.59 12.89
N PRO A 4 -8.13 -37.88 11.80
CA PRO A 4 -9.43 -37.22 11.59
C PRO A 4 -10.58 -38.20 11.37
N ARG A 5 -10.31 -39.49 11.15
CA ARG A 5 -11.33 -40.54 11.08
C ARG A 5 -11.78 -41.01 12.47
N ASN A 6 -11.00 -40.70 13.52
CA ASN A 6 -11.35 -41.02 14.89
C ASN A 6 -12.23 -39.89 15.49
N PRO A 7 -13.45 -40.19 15.97
CA PRO A 7 -14.37 -39.18 16.50
C PRO A 7 -13.81 -38.40 17.70
N GLU A 8 -13.00 -39.02 18.57
CA GLU A 8 -12.42 -38.32 19.73
C GLU A 8 -11.39 -37.26 19.30
N ASN A 9 -10.57 -37.59 18.30
CA ASN A 9 -9.57 -36.68 17.75
C ASN A 9 -10.23 -35.53 17.00
N LEU A 10 -11.29 -35.80 16.24
CA LEU A 10 -12.07 -34.79 15.55
C LEU A 10 -12.76 -33.84 16.54
N GLN A 11 -13.31 -34.36 17.64
CA GLN A 11 -13.91 -33.53 18.67
C GLN A 11 -12.87 -32.61 19.33
N ARG A 12 -11.65 -33.11 19.60
CA ARG A 12 -10.54 -32.28 20.12
C ARG A 12 -10.10 -31.20 19.13
N LEU A 13 -10.02 -31.53 17.84
CA LEU A 13 -9.69 -30.55 16.80
C LEU A 13 -10.74 -29.44 16.76
N ARG A 14 -12.04 -29.78 16.77
CA ARG A 14 -13.13 -28.81 16.79
C ARG A 14 -13.11 -27.90 18.01
N SER A 15 -12.96 -28.46 19.21
CA SER A 15 -12.82 -27.63 20.42
C SER A 15 -11.60 -26.72 20.39
N SER A 16 -10.53 -27.12 19.68
CA SER A 16 -9.35 -26.27 19.50
C SER A 16 -9.58 -25.14 18.49
N ILE A 17 -10.36 -25.42 17.43
CA ILE A 17 -10.81 -24.43 16.44
C ILE A 17 -11.73 -23.41 17.10
N GLU A 18 -12.75 -23.85 17.83
CA GLU A 18 -13.68 -22.97 18.56
C GLU A 18 -12.92 -22.04 19.52
N ARG A 19 -12.00 -22.60 20.33
CA ARG A 19 -11.16 -21.82 21.24
C ARG A 19 -10.26 -20.82 20.49
N SER A 20 -9.72 -21.22 19.34
CA SER A 20 -8.94 -20.32 18.49
C SER A 20 -9.80 -19.16 17.96
N ARG A 21 -11.04 -19.44 17.52
CA ARG A 21 -11.99 -18.40 17.07
C ARG A 21 -12.27 -17.40 18.20
N GLU A 22 -12.48 -17.88 19.42
CA GLU A 22 -12.66 -17.02 20.61
C GLU A 22 -11.42 -16.14 20.88
N ASP A 23 -10.22 -16.71 20.82
CA ASP A 23 -8.97 -15.96 21.03
C ASP A 23 -8.72 -14.90 19.95
N LEU A 24 -9.15 -15.17 18.71
CA LEU A 24 -9.01 -14.29 17.56
C LEU A 24 -10.09 -13.18 17.52
N GLU A 25 -11.19 -13.34 18.24
CA GLU A 25 -12.33 -12.40 18.27
C GLU A 25 -11.90 -10.95 18.60
N LYS A 26 -10.98 -10.79 19.57
CA LYS A 26 -10.44 -9.47 19.94
C LYS A 26 -9.73 -8.77 18.78
N PHE A 27 -9.07 -9.54 17.92
CA PHE A 27 -8.37 -9.01 16.76
C PHE A 27 -9.33 -8.71 15.60
N ARG A 28 -10.41 -9.49 15.43
CA ARG A 28 -11.49 -9.17 14.49
C ARG A 28 -12.20 -7.88 14.86
N LYS A 29 -12.53 -7.69 16.15
CA LYS A 29 -13.10 -6.42 16.67
C LYS A 29 -12.19 -5.23 16.38
N LEU A 30 -10.88 -5.39 16.62
CA LEU A 30 -9.89 -4.36 16.30
C LEU A 30 -9.84 -4.07 14.78
N ARG A 31 -9.76 -5.11 13.94
CA ARG A 31 -9.76 -4.96 12.48
C ARG A 31 -11.01 -4.21 12.00
N HIS A 32 -12.19 -4.58 12.48
CA HIS A 32 -13.45 -3.90 12.16
C HIS A 32 -13.42 -2.41 12.54
N GLU A 33 -12.93 -2.06 13.74
CA GLU A 33 -12.80 -0.66 14.17
C GLU A 33 -11.83 0.14 13.30
N LEU A 34 -10.70 -0.47 12.90
CA LEU A 34 -9.71 0.16 12.03
C LEU A 34 -10.25 0.38 10.61
N ILE A 35 -10.91 -0.63 10.03
CA ILE A 35 -11.54 -0.51 8.71
C ILE A 35 -12.65 0.54 8.76
N SER A 36 -13.44 0.61 9.82
CA SER A 36 -14.46 1.66 10.02
C SER A 36 -13.87 3.07 10.00
N GLN A 37 -12.71 3.30 10.63
CA GLN A 37 -12.03 4.60 10.53
C GLN A 37 -11.42 4.86 9.16
N TYR A 38 -10.94 3.82 8.47
CA TYR A 38 -10.37 3.91 7.14
C TYR A 38 -11.42 4.28 6.09
N VAL A 39 -12.58 3.64 6.09
CA VAL A 39 -13.63 3.92 5.09
C VAL A 39 -14.34 5.26 5.34
N GLY A 40 -14.35 5.71 6.60
CA GLY A 40 -14.95 6.97 6.99
C GLY A 40 -16.48 6.90 7.16
N SER A 41 -17.06 7.99 7.67
CA SER A 41 -18.48 8.08 8.03
C SER A 41 -19.46 8.11 6.84
N HIS A 42 -18.95 8.01 5.60
CA HIS A 42 -19.75 8.15 4.37
C HIS A 42 -19.75 6.90 3.50
N TYR A 43 -19.04 5.84 3.89
CA TYR A 43 -18.94 4.60 3.13
C TYR A 43 -20.25 3.81 3.11
N SER A 44 -20.88 3.67 4.28
CA SER A 44 -22.24 3.14 4.39
C SER A 44 -23.06 4.04 5.27
N ARG A 45 -24.19 4.45 4.73
CA ARG A 45 -25.21 5.18 5.45
C ARG A 45 -26.22 4.17 6.01
N GLY A 46 -25.74 3.25 6.84
CA GLY A 46 -26.63 2.49 7.71
C GLY A 46 -27.45 3.46 8.57
N ASP A 47 -28.64 3.04 9.01
CA ASP A 47 -29.55 3.86 9.84
C ASP A 47 -28.93 4.37 11.16
N ASP A 48 -27.71 3.94 11.47
CA ASP A 48 -26.94 4.38 12.61
C ASP A 48 -26.35 5.79 12.39
N GLN A 49 -27.21 6.80 12.55
CA GLN A 49 -26.86 8.22 12.61
C GLN A 49 -25.86 8.56 13.74
N THR A 50 -25.41 7.57 14.51
CA THR A 50 -24.43 7.70 15.59
C THR A 50 -22.97 7.66 15.10
N GLN A 51 -22.70 7.29 13.85
CA GLN A 51 -21.34 7.34 13.31
C GLN A 51 -20.80 8.77 13.34
N LYS A 52 -19.79 8.98 14.18
CA LYS A 52 -19.19 10.30 14.36
C LYS A 52 -18.47 10.69 13.07
N SER A 53 -18.91 11.76 12.41
CA SER A 53 -18.28 12.33 11.21
C SER A 53 -16.75 12.30 11.30
N ILE A 54 -16.05 11.78 10.29
CA ILE A 54 -14.58 11.74 10.22
C ILE A 54 -14.16 12.84 9.24
N PRO A 55 -13.81 14.06 9.72
CA PRO A 55 -13.60 15.19 8.81
C PRO A 55 -12.27 15.10 8.06
N VAL A 56 -11.28 14.43 8.64
CA VAL A 56 -9.95 14.27 8.05
C VAL A 56 -9.56 12.80 8.15
N ASN A 57 -9.36 12.16 7.00
CA ASN A 57 -9.04 10.75 6.91
C ASN A 57 -7.55 10.53 6.57
N VAL A 58 -6.69 10.78 7.55
CA VAL A 58 -5.24 10.59 7.40
C VAL A 58 -4.83 9.11 7.34
N LEU A 59 -5.69 8.19 7.77
CA LEU A 59 -5.42 6.75 7.73
C LEU A 59 -5.66 6.17 6.33
N GLU A 60 -6.70 6.62 5.63
CA GLU A 60 -6.86 6.31 4.20
C GLU A 60 -5.67 6.83 3.39
N LEU A 61 -5.27 8.08 3.61
CA LEU A 61 -4.08 8.64 2.97
C LEU A 61 -2.82 7.79 3.23
N ALA A 62 -2.64 7.32 4.47
CA ALA A 62 -1.52 6.45 4.83
C ALA A 62 -1.57 5.09 4.12
N ALA A 63 -2.75 4.44 4.10
CA ALA A 63 -2.95 3.16 3.44
C ALA A 63 -2.67 3.29 1.93
N SER A 64 -3.27 4.28 1.26
CA SER A 64 -3.12 4.53 -0.17
C SER A 64 -1.67 4.78 -0.57
N ILE A 65 -0.93 5.59 0.20
CA ILE A 65 0.49 5.86 -0.08
C ILE A 65 1.33 4.59 0.12
N TYR A 66 1.10 3.81 1.18
CA TYR A 66 1.86 2.59 1.42
C TYR A 66 1.59 1.52 0.36
N THR A 67 0.34 1.31 -0.03
CA THR A 67 -0.02 0.34 -1.07
C THR A 67 0.68 0.70 -2.38
N MET A 68 0.64 1.96 -2.81
CA MET A 68 1.33 2.42 -4.03
C MET A 68 2.85 2.25 -3.98
N GLN A 69 3.47 2.43 -2.81
CA GLN A 69 4.92 2.31 -2.65
C GLN A 69 5.39 0.85 -2.57
N VAL A 70 4.55 -0.06 -2.07
CA VAL A 70 4.91 -1.46 -1.81
C VAL A 70 4.44 -2.39 -2.93
N VAL A 71 3.21 -2.22 -3.42
CA VAL A 71 2.57 -3.03 -4.48
C VAL A 71 1.98 -2.09 -5.53
N GLY A 72 2.84 -1.32 -6.20
CA GLY A 72 2.41 -0.36 -7.21
C GLY A 72 2.41 -0.90 -8.65
N GLN A 73 3.06 -2.05 -8.88
CA GLN A 73 3.17 -2.71 -10.19
C GLN A 73 3.23 -4.24 -10.02
N ARG A 74 2.94 -4.97 -11.11
CA ARG A 74 3.08 -6.42 -11.16
C ARG A 74 4.45 -6.93 -10.70
N PRO A 75 4.50 -8.01 -9.90
CA PRO A 75 5.75 -8.70 -9.63
C PRO A 75 6.31 -9.31 -10.92
N ARG A 76 7.64 -9.32 -11.05
CA ARG A 76 8.33 -10.06 -12.11
C ARG A 76 9.15 -11.18 -11.49
N ALA A 77 8.87 -12.40 -11.88
CA ALA A 77 9.61 -13.57 -11.45
C ALA A 77 10.92 -13.69 -12.24
N THR A 78 12.01 -13.92 -11.54
CA THR A 78 13.32 -14.30 -12.09
C THR A 78 13.68 -15.67 -11.54
N VAL A 79 13.95 -16.62 -12.43
CA VAL A 79 14.39 -17.97 -12.04
C VAL A 79 15.91 -18.03 -12.21
N LEU A 80 16.62 -18.42 -11.16
CA LEU A 80 18.07 -18.64 -11.17
C LEU A 80 18.35 -20.13 -11.06
N SER A 81 19.31 -20.65 -11.82
CA SER A 81 19.82 -22.04 -11.67
C SER A 81 21.30 -22.00 -11.30
N GLY A 82 21.73 -22.94 -10.45
CA GLY A 82 23.15 -23.12 -10.14
C GLY A 82 23.94 -23.76 -11.28
N ASP A 83 23.27 -24.57 -12.11
CA ASP A 83 23.85 -25.21 -13.29
C ASP A 83 23.56 -24.39 -14.56
N HIS A 84 24.59 -24.21 -15.38
CA HIS A 84 24.52 -23.52 -16.66
C HIS A 84 23.87 -24.37 -17.76
N THR A 85 23.86 -25.70 -17.62
CA THR A 85 23.26 -26.62 -18.60
C THR A 85 21.74 -26.43 -18.69
N LEU A 86 21.10 -26.12 -17.56
CA LEU A 86 19.65 -25.89 -17.40
C LEU A 86 19.15 -24.54 -17.93
N GLY A 87 19.98 -23.78 -18.64
CA GLY A 87 19.67 -22.41 -19.06
C GLY A 87 18.40 -22.29 -19.93
N ARG A 88 18.09 -23.30 -20.74
CA ARG A 88 16.88 -23.30 -21.59
C ARG A 88 15.61 -23.52 -20.77
N SER A 89 15.58 -24.56 -19.96
CA SER A 89 14.45 -24.89 -19.09
C SER A 89 14.20 -23.76 -18.07
N ARG A 90 15.27 -23.17 -17.51
CA ARG A 90 15.19 -21.96 -16.67
C ARG A 90 14.45 -20.81 -17.33
N SER A 91 14.79 -20.48 -18.58
CA SER A 91 14.14 -19.39 -19.31
C SER A 91 12.68 -19.69 -19.66
N ALA A 92 12.36 -20.95 -19.99
CA ALA A 92 10.99 -21.37 -20.24
C ALA A 92 10.15 -21.30 -18.96
N PHE A 93 10.68 -21.81 -17.84
CA PHE A 93 10.02 -21.77 -16.54
C PHE A 93 9.80 -20.34 -16.03
N GLN A 94 10.79 -19.45 -16.22
CA GLN A 94 10.63 -18.03 -15.91
C GLN A 94 9.50 -17.38 -16.72
N LEU A 95 9.36 -17.74 -17.99
CA LEU A 95 8.30 -17.21 -18.85
C LEU A 95 6.93 -17.76 -18.44
N ALA A 96 6.84 -19.04 -18.06
CA ALA A 96 5.62 -19.68 -17.56
C ALA A 96 5.10 -19.02 -16.28
N ILE A 97 5.97 -18.78 -15.29
CA ILE A 97 5.56 -18.09 -14.06
C ILE A 97 5.07 -16.68 -14.38
N ASN A 98 5.78 -15.92 -15.22
CA ASN A 98 5.35 -14.56 -15.56
C ASN A 98 4.04 -14.52 -16.35
N HIS A 99 3.78 -15.51 -17.21
CA HIS A 99 2.50 -15.64 -17.89
C HIS A 99 1.36 -15.92 -16.90
N LEU A 100 1.56 -16.85 -15.96
CA LEU A 100 0.56 -17.16 -14.93
C LEU A 100 0.27 -15.94 -14.04
N ILE A 101 1.29 -15.18 -13.66
CA ILE A 101 1.12 -13.93 -12.87
C ILE A 101 0.14 -12.97 -13.56
N GLU A 102 0.22 -12.85 -14.89
CA GLU A 102 -0.67 -11.99 -15.67
C GLU A 102 -2.08 -12.58 -15.80
N GLU A 103 -2.18 -13.90 -15.96
CA GLU A 103 -3.44 -14.61 -16.12
C GLU A 103 -4.31 -14.59 -14.86
N ILE A 104 -3.70 -14.83 -13.69
CA ILE A 104 -4.40 -14.83 -12.40
C ILE A 104 -4.55 -13.44 -11.79
N ASN A 105 -4.09 -12.39 -12.48
CA ASN A 105 -4.06 -11.01 -11.99
C ASN A 105 -3.45 -10.87 -10.57
N LEU A 106 -2.28 -11.49 -10.36
CA LEU A 106 -1.67 -11.59 -9.02
C LEU A 106 -1.38 -10.20 -8.40
N GLU A 107 -1.24 -9.15 -9.21
CA GLU A 107 -1.05 -7.77 -8.74
C GLU A 107 -2.20 -7.26 -7.87
N GLU A 108 -3.45 -7.61 -8.23
CA GLU A 108 -4.64 -7.25 -7.45
C GLU A 108 -4.69 -8.04 -6.15
N THR A 109 -4.47 -9.35 -6.20
CA THR A 109 -4.40 -10.24 -5.03
C THR A 109 -3.37 -9.73 -4.01
N LEU A 110 -2.16 -9.39 -4.46
CA LEU A 110 -1.10 -8.88 -3.59
C LEU A 110 -1.41 -7.50 -3.01
N SER A 111 -2.10 -6.64 -3.77
CA SER A 111 -2.48 -5.30 -3.32
C SER A 111 -3.50 -5.36 -2.20
N ILE A 112 -4.53 -6.21 -2.35
CA ILE A 112 -5.55 -6.42 -1.31
C ILE A 112 -4.93 -7.14 -0.10
N ALA A 113 -4.09 -8.16 -0.30
CA ALA A 113 -3.39 -8.83 0.80
C ALA A 113 -2.49 -7.85 1.59
N PHE A 114 -1.84 -6.91 0.93
CA PHE A 114 -1.08 -5.85 1.60
C PHE A 114 -1.99 -4.91 2.40
N LEU A 115 -3.14 -4.53 1.85
CA LEU A 115 -4.12 -3.71 2.54
C LEU A 115 -4.68 -4.42 3.79
N ASP A 116 -4.96 -5.72 3.71
CA ASP A 116 -5.36 -6.52 4.87
C ASP A 116 -4.25 -6.61 5.91
N ALA A 117 -2.98 -6.75 5.50
CA ALA A 117 -1.83 -6.70 6.40
C ALA A 117 -1.63 -5.31 7.04
N PHE A 118 -2.05 -4.24 6.37
CA PHE A 118 -2.05 -2.89 6.93
C PHE A 118 -3.04 -2.76 8.10
N PHE A 119 -4.17 -3.47 8.06
CA PHE A 119 -5.15 -3.51 9.14
C PHE A 119 -4.88 -4.57 10.21
N LEU A 120 -4.35 -5.74 9.82
CA LEU A 120 -3.94 -6.79 10.75
C LEU A 120 -2.95 -7.79 10.13
N MET A 121 -3.40 -8.56 9.14
CA MET A 121 -2.66 -9.66 8.53
C MET A 121 -3.25 -9.92 7.14
N GLY A 122 -2.38 -10.09 6.14
CA GLY A 122 -2.78 -10.52 4.80
C GLY A 122 -2.62 -12.01 4.64
N ILE A 123 -3.59 -12.68 4.03
CA ILE A 123 -3.61 -14.14 3.91
C ILE A 123 -3.92 -14.50 2.46
N VAL A 124 -3.05 -15.31 1.86
CA VAL A 124 -3.25 -15.83 0.50
C VAL A 124 -3.19 -17.34 0.54
N LYS A 125 -4.25 -17.99 0.05
CA LYS A 125 -4.34 -19.43 -0.17
C LYS A 125 -3.87 -19.72 -1.59
N VAL A 126 -2.83 -20.53 -1.71
CA VAL A 126 -2.36 -21.05 -2.99
C VAL A 126 -2.86 -22.49 -3.12
N GLY A 127 -3.57 -22.74 -4.21
CA GLY A 127 -4.17 -24.04 -4.48
C GLY A 127 -4.01 -24.43 -5.94
N ASN A 128 -4.40 -25.67 -6.22
CA ASN A 128 -4.54 -26.16 -7.57
C ASN A 128 -5.97 -26.69 -7.76
N THR A 129 -6.65 -26.15 -8.75
CA THR A 129 -8.00 -26.48 -9.16
C THR A 129 -8.00 -27.80 -9.95
N ARG A 130 -7.76 -28.93 -9.29
CA ARG A 130 -7.50 -30.21 -9.98
C ARG A 130 -8.71 -30.87 -10.65
N GLU A 131 -9.95 -30.50 -10.35
CA GLU A 131 -11.13 -31.14 -10.94
C GLU A 131 -12.26 -30.14 -11.14
N LYS A 132 -12.89 -30.15 -12.34
CA LYS A 132 -14.10 -29.42 -12.77
C LYS A 132 -14.68 -28.46 -11.72
N LEU A 133 -13.95 -27.38 -11.46
CA LEU A 133 -14.50 -26.23 -10.77
C LEU A 133 -15.11 -25.38 -11.88
N VAL A 134 -16.43 -25.49 -12.00
CA VAL A 134 -17.20 -24.50 -12.75
C VAL A 134 -17.31 -23.30 -11.82
N GLU A 135 -16.79 -22.16 -12.26
CA GLU A 135 -17.10 -20.79 -11.86
C GLU A 135 -17.94 -20.66 -10.56
N ILE A 136 -17.28 -20.55 -9.41
CA ILE A 136 -17.93 -20.20 -8.14
C ILE A 136 -17.25 -18.95 -7.58
N GLU A 137 -18.07 -17.96 -7.21
CA GLU A 137 -17.69 -16.61 -6.73
C GLU A 137 -17.06 -15.66 -7.76
N GLY A 138 -17.21 -15.92 -9.06
CA GLY A 138 -16.76 -15.00 -10.11
C GLY A 138 -15.26 -15.06 -10.40
N PHE A 139 -14.55 -16.04 -9.83
CA PHE A 139 -13.20 -16.37 -10.23
C PHE A 139 -13.22 -17.39 -11.37
N LEU A 140 -12.69 -16.96 -12.53
CA LEU A 140 -12.34 -17.83 -13.65
C LEU A 140 -11.15 -18.68 -13.24
N HIS A 141 -11.37 -19.90 -12.75
CA HIS A 141 -10.28 -20.86 -12.59
C HIS A 141 -10.42 -21.95 -13.64
N ASP A 142 -9.51 -21.97 -14.60
CA ASP A 142 -9.41 -23.08 -15.53
C ASP A 142 -8.97 -24.34 -14.78
N VAL A 143 -9.53 -25.49 -15.15
CA VAL A 143 -9.21 -26.78 -14.50
C VAL A 143 -7.72 -27.09 -14.70
N GLY A 144 -6.99 -27.30 -13.61
CA GLY A 144 -5.54 -27.51 -13.57
C GLY A 144 -4.70 -26.24 -13.45
N GLN A 145 -5.32 -25.05 -13.42
CA GLN A 145 -4.60 -23.80 -13.23
C GLN A 145 -4.30 -23.57 -11.74
N PRO A 146 -3.05 -23.24 -11.38
CA PRO A 146 -2.73 -22.80 -10.01
C PRO A 146 -3.43 -21.47 -9.69
N SER A 147 -4.11 -21.38 -8.54
CA SER A 147 -4.79 -20.17 -8.08
C SER A 147 -4.07 -19.55 -6.87
N ALA A 148 -4.29 -18.26 -6.66
CA ALA A 148 -3.81 -17.51 -5.51
C ALA A 148 -4.92 -16.57 -5.03
N ASP A 149 -5.67 -17.04 -4.04
CA ASP A 149 -6.91 -16.41 -3.60
C ASP A 149 -6.74 -15.81 -2.20
N ILE A 150 -7.43 -14.71 -1.94
CA ILE A 150 -7.35 -13.99 -0.66
C ILE A 150 -8.30 -14.64 0.33
N VAL A 151 -7.81 -14.82 1.56
CA VAL A 151 -8.64 -15.25 2.68
C VAL A 151 -8.85 -14.06 3.61
N ASP A 152 -10.10 -13.68 3.86
CA ASP A 152 -10.40 -12.65 4.85
C ASP A 152 -10.05 -13.18 6.26
N PHE A 153 -9.48 -12.30 7.09
CA PHE A 153 -9.19 -12.61 8.48
C PHE A 153 -10.44 -12.99 9.31
N ASP A 154 -11.63 -12.50 8.92
CA ASP A 154 -12.90 -12.85 9.57
C ASP A 154 -13.25 -14.34 9.38
N ASP A 155 -12.78 -14.95 8.28
CA ASP A 155 -12.98 -16.36 7.93
C ASP A 155 -11.79 -17.25 8.30
N TRP A 156 -10.68 -16.65 8.73
CA TRP A 156 -9.45 -17.36 9.10
C TRP A 156 -9.47 -17.97 10.51
N VAL A 157 -8.79 -19.12 10.65
CA VAL A 157 -8.48 -19.76 11.93
C VAL A 157 -7.10 -20.42 11.92
N HIS A 158 -6.40 -20.41 13.05
CA HIS A 158 -5.12 -21.13 13.22
C HIS A 158 -4.84 -21.47 14.69
N ASP A 159 -3.91 -22.37 14.98
CA ASP A 159 -3.53 -22.71 16.36
C ASP A 159 -2.94 -21.49 17.10
N THR A 160 -3.69 -20.92 18.04
CA THR A 160 -3.28 -19.74 18.83
C THR A 160 -2.42 -20.07 20.05
N ASP A 161 -2.28 -21.34 20.42
CA ASP A 161 -1.47 -21.75 21.58
C ASP A 161 0.05 -21.68 21.28
N GLU A 162 0.43 -21.69 20.00
CA GLU A 162 1.82 -21.66 19.55
C GLU A 162 2.40 -20.25 19.41
N ARG A 163 3.73 -20.13 19.49
CA ARG A 163 4.43 -18.82 19.41
C ARG A 163 4.96 -18.50 18.01
N ARG A 164 5.07 -19.49 17.15
CA ARG A 164 5.60 -19.38 15.79
C ARG A 164 4.65 -20.06 14.83
N TYR A 165 4.42 -19.42 13.69
CA TYR A 165 3.52 -19.98 12.67
C TYR A 165 4.00 -21.33 12.12
N GLU A 166 5.32 -21.52 12.00
CA GLU A 166 5.93 -22.78 11.58
C GLU A 166 5.65 -23.97 12.52
N GLN A 167 5.14 -23.71 13.73
CA GLN A 167 4.85 -24.73 14.75
C GLN A 167 3.34 -25.00 14.92
N VAL A 168 2.51 -24.30 14.14
CA VAL A 168 1.06 -24.39 14.20
C VAL A 168 0.61 -25.82 13.90
N LYS A 169 -0.33 -26.33 14.70
CA LYS A 169 -0.88 -27.68 14.51
C LYS A 169 -2.01 -27.74 13.50
N PHE A 170 -2.71 -26.63 13.29
CA PHE A 170 -3.78 -26.52 12.31
C PHE A 170 -3.94 -25.07 11.86
N CYS A 171 -4.29 -24.86 10.59
CA CYS A 171 -4.81 -23.58 10.12
C CYS A 171 -5.79 -23.81 8.97
N GLY A 172 -6.68 -22.84 8.74
CA GLY A 172 -7.79 -23.04 7.83
C GLY A 172 -8.61 -21.80 7.58
N ASP A 173 -9.43 -21.89 6.54
CA ASP A 173 -10.35 -20.84 6.11
C ASP A 173 -11.78 -21.37 6.02
N LYS A 174 -12.73 -20.47 6.32
CA LYS A 174 -14.15 -20.66 6.08
C LYS A 174 -14.52 -20.09 4.71
N TYR A 175 -15.31 -20.83 3.94
CA TYR A 175 -15.77 -20.39 2.62
C TYR A 175 -17.20 -20.88 2.36
N ARG A 176 -17.86 -20.28 1.36
CA ARG A 176 -19.26 -20.57 1.03
C ARG A 176 -19.36 -21.20 -0.36
N LEU A 177 -20.12 -22.30 -0.47
CA LEU A 177 -20.44 -22.92 -1.75
C LEU A 177 -21.95 -23.09 -1.93
N PRO A 178 -22.47 -23.02 -3.17
CA PRO A 178 -23.85 -23.37 -3.46
C PRO A 178 -24.17 -24.81 -3.05
N PHE A 179 -25.30 -25.02 -2.38
CA PHE A 179 -25.68 -26.33 -1.86
C PHE A 179 -25.88 -27.37 -2.97
N ASP A 180 -26.44 -26.94 -4.10
CA ASP A 180 -26.62 -27.81 -5.27
C ASP A 180 -25.26 -28.28 -5.81
N TYR A 181 -24.24 -27.41 -5.84
CA TYR A 181 -22.89 -27.77 -6.26
C TYR A 181 -22.24 -28.78 -5.31
N VAL A 182 -22.38 -28.57 -4.00
CA VAL A 182 -21.83 -29.49 -2.99
C VAL A 182 -22.42 -30.91 -3.14
N LYS A 183 -23.68 -31.04 -3.58
CA LYS A 183 -24.30 -32.34 -3.87
C LYS A 183 -23.90 -32.94 -5.21
N GLU A 184 -23.79 -32.11 -6.26
CA GLU A 184 -23.54 -32.57 -7.63
C GLU A 184 -22.07 -32.84 -7.94
N SER A 185 -21.14 -32.20 -7.21
CA SER A 185 -19.71 -32.27 -7.47
C SER A 185 -19.10 -33.66 -7.30
N GLY A 186 -19.71 -34.53 -6.47
CA GLY A 186 -19.17 -35.86 -6.16
C GLY A 186 -17.85 -35.86 -5.37
N LEU A 187 -17.37 -34.69 -4.93
CA LEU A 187 -16.10 -34.49 -4.22
C LEU A 187 -16.17 -34.85 -2.73
N PHE A 188 -17.38 -34.92 -2.17
CA PHE A 188 -17.61 -35.07 -0.73
C PHE A 188 -18.24 -36.43 -0.39
N ASP A 189 -17.97 -36.94 0.81
CA ASP A 189 -18.52 -38.21 1.28
C ASP A 189 -20.06 -38.14 1.39
N ALA A 190 -20.74 -39.00 0.64
CA ALA A 190 -22.20 -39.10 0.59
C ALA A 190 -22.85 -39.26 1.98
N LYS A 191 -22.17 -39.91 2.93
CA LYS A 191 -22.69 -40.09 4.30
C LYS A 191 -22.62 -38.83 5.16
N ALA A 192 -21.64 -37.98 4.90
CA ALA A 192 -21.49 -36.71 5.60
C ALA A 192 -22.42 -35.64 5.01
N LEU A 193 -22.62 -35.66 3.68
CA LEU A 193 -23.54 -34.79 2.93
C LEU A 193 -25.00 -34.88 3.40
N GLU A 194 -25.50 -36.05 3.82
CA GLU A 194 -26.87 -36.21 4.31
C GLU A 194 -27.20 -35.36 5.55
N LYS A 195 -26.19 -34.92 6.30
CA LYS A 195 -26.34 -34.13 7.53
C LYS A 195 -26.13 -32.63 7.32
N VAL A 196 -25.73 -32.22 6.12
CA VAL A 196 -25.48 -30.81 5.79
C VAL A 196 -26.80 -30.14 5.45
N SER A 197 -27.10 -29.03 6.13
CA SER A 197 -28.26 -28.19 5.86
C SER A 197 -27.82 -26.85 5.27
N PRO A 198 -28.59 -26.27 4.33
CA PRO A 198 -28.30 -24.94 3.82
C PRO A 198 -28.43 -23.89 4.93
N ILE A 199 -27.56 -22.88 4.89
CA ILE A 199 -27.44 -21.81 5.88
C ILE A 199 -27.58 -20.46 5.17
N ASN A 200 -28.47 -19.61 5.69
CA ASN A 200 -28.55 -18.21 5.26
C ASN A 200 -27.30 -17.47 5.72
N ARG A 201 -26.75 -16.58 4.86
CA ARG A 201 -25.55 -15.80 5.18
C ARG A 201 -25.66 -15.14 6.56
N GLN A 202 -24.86 -15.62 7.51
CA GLN A 202 -24.73 -14.96 8.80
C GLN A 202 -23.66 -13.87 8.67
N ARG A 203 -24.08 -12.61 8.65
CA ARG A 203 -23.16 -11.46 8.60
C ARG A 203 -22.56 -11.10 9.97
N LYS A 204 -22.76 -11.96 10.96
CA LYS A 204 -22.14 -11.83 12.28
C LYS A 204 -21.21 -13.00 12.47
N ASP A 205 -20.10 -12.76 13.15
CA ASP A 205 -19.24 -13.84 13.60
C ASP A 205 -20.04 -14.78 14.54
N GLU A 206 -19.53 -15.99 14.80
CA GLU A 206 -20.11 -17.02 15.67
C GLU A 206 -20.51 -16.45 17.06
N MET A 207 -19.83 -15.38 17.49
CA MET A 207 -20.04 -14.67 18.77
C MET A 207 -20.98 -13.45 18.66
N GLY A 208 -21.60 -13.23 17.50
CA GLY A 208 -22.58 -12.16 17.26
C GLY A 208 -21.99 -10.78 16.93
N ASN A 209 -20.69 -10.70 16.64
CA ASN A 209 -20.01 -9.44 16.34
C ASN A 209 -20.16 -9.04 14.86
N PRO A 210 -20.13 -7.73 14.56
CA PRO A 210 -20.07 -7.26 13.18
C PRO A 210 -18.75 -7.63 12.51
N THR A 211 -18.82 -8.22 11.32
CA THR A 211 -17.66 -8.48 10.43
C THR A 211 -17.37 -7.26 9.54
N ALA A 212 -16.27 -7.25 8.81
CA ALA A 212 -15.98 -6.15 7.87
C ALA A 212 -17.10 -5.95 6.83
N ASP A 213 -17.75 -7.03 6.39
CA ASP A 213 -18.89 -7.01 5.45
C ASP A 213 -20.10 -6.22 5.99
N THR A 214 -20.34 -6.24 7.30
CA THR A 214 -21.45 -5.48 7.91
C THR A 214 -21.31 -3.98 7.80
N LEU A 215 -20.10 -3.47 7.49
CA LEU A 215 -19.89 -2.04 7.30
C LEU A 215 -20.73 -1.50 6.17
N SER A 216 -20.97 -2.26 5.09
CA SER A 216 -21.69 -1.78 3.91
C SER A 216 -23.22 -1.90 4.06
N THR A 217 -23.72 -3.01 4.58
CA THR A 217 -25.14 -3.38 4.43
C THR A 217 -25.99 -3.16 5.68
N GLY A 218 -25.40 -2.67 6.77
CA GLY A 218 -26.12 -2.50 8.04
C GLY A 218 -26.48 -3.84 8.71
N ASN A 219 -27.18 -3.76 9.84
CA ASN A 219 -27.47 -4.92 10.70
C ASN A 219 -28.69 -5.75 10.23
N GLU A 220 -29.28 -5.43 9.07
CA GLU A 220 -30.41 -6.17 8.52
C GLU A 220 -29.93 -7.48 7.87
N SER A 221 -30.30 -8.58 8.51
CA SER A 221 -29.93 -9.96 8.19
C SER A 221 -30.82 -10.61 7.12
N THR A 222 -31.53 -9.84 6.31
CA THR A 222 -32.68 -10.38 5.56
C THR A 222 -32.73 -9.96 4.10
N ASN A 223 -31.58 -9.93 3.41
CA ASN A 223 -31.62 -10.09 1.96
C ASN A 223 -31.65 -11.59 1.66
N PRO A 224 -32.69 -12.11 0.98
CA PRO A 224 -32.71 -13.51 0.58
C PRO A 224 -31.55 -13.78 -0.36
N ASP A 225 -30.73 -14.79 -0.05
CA ASP A 225 -29.71 -15.29 -0.97
C ASP A 225 -30.43 -15.84 -2.22
N VAL A 226 -29.84 -15.61 -3.41
CA VAL A 226 -30.44 -16.05 -4.69
C VAL A 226 -30.48 -17.58 -4.81
N GLN A 227 -29.57 -18.25 -4.12
CA GLN A 227 -29.42 -19.71 -4.06
C GLN A 227 -29.13 -20.12 -2.62
N ASP A 228 -29.39 -21.39 -2.30
CA ASP A 228 -29.05 -21.97 -1.00
C ASP A 228 -27.54 -22.21 -0.93
N TYR A 229 -26.89 -21.72 0.12
CA TYR A 229 -25.45 -21.89 0.35
C TYR A 229 -25.17 -22.77 1.56
N VAL A 230 -23.98 -23.38 1.58
CA VAL A 230 -23.39 -24.06 2.75
C VAL A 230 -22.06 -23.40 3.09
N GLU A 231 -21.80 -23.26 4.38
CA GLU A 231 -20.53 -22.80 4.92
C GLU A 231 -19.65 -24.00 5.26
N LEU A 232 -18.44 -24.02 4.70
CA LEU A 232 -17.47 -25.09 4.83
C LEU A 232 -16.16 -24.55 5.40
N TRP A 233 -15.46 -25.39 6.13
CA TRP A 233 -14.14 -25.15 6.68
C TRP A 233 -13.11 -26.03 6.00
N ASP A 234 -12.11 -25.46 5.37
CA ASP A 234 -10.91 -26.18 4.95
C ASP A 234 -9.84 -26.01 6.02
N ILE A 235 -9.43 -27.12 6.64
CA ILE A 235 -8.41 -27.13 7.70
C ILE A 235 -7.23 -27.97 7.25
N TRP A 236 -6.07 -27.33 7.14
CA TRP A 236 -4.81 -27.98 6.89
C TRP A 236 -4.10 -28.35 8.21
N LEU A 237 -3.67 -29.61 8.31
CA LEU A 237 -2.88 -30.17 9.40
C LEU A 237 -1.43 -30.36 8.92
N PRO A 238 -0.47 -29.51 9.36
CA PRO A 238 0.89 -29.54 8.84
C PRO A 238 1.68 -30.81 9.18
N LEU A 239 1.47 -31.37 10.38
CA LEU A 239 2.23 -32.54 10.84
C LEU A 239 1.79 -33.82 10.12
N GLU A 240 0.49 -33.95 9.88
CA GLU A 240 -0.11 -35.09 9.20
C GLU A 240 -0.14 -34.95 7.67
N ASN A 241 0.13 -33.74 7.16
CA ASN A 241 0.05 -33.40 5.74
C ASN A 241 -1.33 -33.68 5.13
N LEU A 242 -2.40 -33.32 5.87
CA LEU A 242 -3.80 -33.56 5.47
C LEU A 242 -4.57 -32.24 5.38
N VAL A 243 -5.45 -32.13 4.38
CA VAL A 243 -6.49 -31.10 4.31
C VAL A 243 -7.83 -31.77 4.59
N ILE A 244 -8.57 -31.23 5.54
CA ILE A 244 -9.86 -31.74 6.00
C ILE A 244 -10.92 -30.67 5.74
N THR A 245 -11.96 -31.03 5.01
CA THR A 245 -13.14 -30.18 4.84
C THR A 245 -14.21 -30.56 5.86
N LEU A 246 -14.62 -29.61 6.70
CA LEU A 246 -15.68 -29.76 7.70
C LEU A 246 -16.87 -28.87 7.36
N ASP A 247 -18.06 -29.32 7.75
CA ASP A 247 -19.25 -28.47 7.80
C ASP A 247 -19.25 -27.70 9.13
N ASP A 248 -19.64 -26.43 9.08
CA ASP A 248 -19.72 -25.52 10.23
C ASP A 248 -20.73 -26.00 11.28
N ASN A 249 -21.84 -26.60 10.84
CA ASN A 249 -23.02 -26.80 11.68
C ASN A 249 -23.23 -28.24 12.15
N SER A 250 -22.65 -29.23 11.48
CA SER A 250 -22.86 -30.64 11.84
C SER A 250 -21.76 -31.17 12.75
N LEU A 251 -22.16 -31.84 13.84
CA LEU A 251 -21.35 -32.84 14.60
C LEU A 251 -20.97 -34.08 13.74
N GLY A 252 -20.98 -33.92 12.41
CA GLY A 252 -20.81 -34.96 11.41
C GLY A 252 -19.35 -35.39 11.23
N LEU A 253 -19.20 -36.43 10.42
CA LEU A 253 -17.92 -36.87 9.90
C LEU A 253 -17.33 -35.78 8.98
N PRO A 254 -16.00 -35.72 8.82
CA PRO A 254 -15.39 -34.82 7.83
C PRO A 254 -15.96 -35.11 6.45
N LEU A 255 -16.31 -34.05 5.71
CA LEU A 255 -16.89 -34.14 4.37
C LEU A 255 -15.85 -34.65 3.36
N ARG A 256 -14.59 -34.26 3.55
CA ARG A 256 -13.48 -34.65 2.69
C ARG A 256 -12.20 -34.70 3.51
N ILE A 257 -11.36 -35.71 3.25
CA ILE A 257 -10.00 -35.80 3.78
C ILE A 257 -9.10 -36.08 2.59
N VAL A 258 -8.16 -35.16 2.31
CA VAL A 258 -7.23 -35.22 1.18
C VAL A 258 -5.82 -35.09 1.70
N GLU A 259 -4.89 -35.86 1.12
CA GLU A 259 -3.46 -35.70 1.39
C GLU A 259 -2.94 -34.47 0.64
N TRP A 260 -2.19 -33.61 1.33
CA TRP A 260 -1.69 -32.38 0.76
C TRP A 260 -0.51 -32.64 -0.17
N GLU A 261 -0.75 -32.51 -1.48
CA GLU A 261 0.26 -32.65 -2.54
C GLU A 261 0.77 -31.29 -3.02
N GLY A 262 1.17 -30.43 -2.07
CA GLY A 262 1.66 -29.08 -2.36
C GLY A 262 3.02 -28.79 -1.72
N PRO A 263 3.42 -27.51 -1.66
CA PRO A 263 4.67 -27.10 -1.01
C PRO A 263 4.68 -27.45 0.48
N GLU A 264 5.88 -27.72 1.02
CA GLU A 264 6.09 -28.02 2.45
C GLU A 264 5.60 -26.91 3.40
N MET A 265 5.52 -25.67 2.91
CA MET A 265 5.00 -24.53 3.70
C MET A 265 3.48 -24.50 3.80
N GLY A 266 2.78 -25.42 3.12
CA GLY A 266 1.32 -25.51 3.10
C GLY A 266 0.63 -24.58 2.10
N PRO A 267 -0.71 -24.65 2.04
CA PRO A 267 -1.53 -23.82 1.15
C PRO A 267 -1.55 -22.34 1.54
N TYR A 268 -1.38 -22.00 2.83
CA TYR A 268 -1.58 -20.63 3.31
C TYR A 268 -0.28 -19.88 3.50
N HIS A 269 -0.20 -18.71 2.88
CA HIS A 269 0.87 -17.76 3.08
C HIS A 269 0.36 -16.55 3.86
N LEU A 270 1.09 -16.17 4.90
CA LEU A 270 0.75 -15.02 5.77
C LEU A 270 1.72 -13.86 5.57
N LEU A 271 1.16 -12.68 5.32
CA LEU A 271 1.86 -11.41 5.31
C LEU A 271 1.72 -10.72 6.67
N ARG A 272 2.86 -10.53 7.32
CA ARG A 272 2.99 -9.85 8.62
C ARG A 272 3.98 -8.69 8.50
N LEU A 273 3.48 -7.47 8.68
CA LEU A 273 4.29 -6.25 8.55
C LEU A 273 5.13 -5.97 9.79
N ASN A 274 4.58 -6.19 11.00
CA ASN A 274 5.32 -6.06 12.25
C ASN A 274 5.08 -7.28 13.15
N ASP A 275 6.12 -8.08 13.35
CA ASP A 275 6.05 -9.23 14.26
C ASP A 275 6.16 -8.78 15.72
N VAL A 276 5.35 -9.39 16.58
CA VAL A 276 5.44 -9.20 18.04
C VAL A 276 6.25 -10.35 18.64
N PRO A 277 7.31 -10.08 19.41
CA PRO A 277 8.11 -11.13 20.01
C PRO A 277 7.27 -12.08 20.89
N SER A 278 7.45 -13.38 20.68
CA SER A 278 6.75 -14.46 21.41
C SER A 278 5.22 -14.46 21.28
N ASN A 279 4.67 -13.80 20.27
CA ASN A 279 3.25 -13.81 19.97
C ASN A 279 3.04 -14.20 18.51
N ILE A 280 2.03 -15.02 18.24
CA ILE A 280 1.71 -15.47 16.89
C ILE A 280 1.07 -14.37 16.05
N MET A 281 0.31 -13.48 16.72
CA MET A 281 -0.39 -12.38 16.09
C MET A 281 0.53 -11.16 15.90
N PRO A 282 0.58 -10.59 14.69
CA PRO A 282 1.35 -9.39 14.41
C PRO A 282 0.67 -8.12 14.94
N THR A 283 1.38 -7.00 14.87
CA THR A 283 0.77 -5.67 15.03
C THR A 283 0.62 -4.98 13.69
N SER A 284 -0.51 -4.33 13.49
CA SER A 284 -0.77 -3.62 12.25
C SER A 284 -0.25 -2.18 12.29
N PRO A 285 0.28 -1.66 11.17
CA PRO A 285 0.61 -0.24 11.05
C PRO A 285 -0.59 0.66 11.38
N ALA A 286 -1.81 0.27 10.97
CA ALA A 286 -3.03 1.02 11.27
C ALA A 286 -3.28 1.15 12.77
N SER A 287 -3.09 0.07 13.55
CA SER A 287 -3.25 0.10 15.02
C SER A 287 -2.33 1.13 15.69
N GLN A 288 -1.11 1.32 15.17
CA GLN A 288 -0.16 2.27 15.74
C GLN A 288 -0.53 3.74 15.44
N LEU A 289 -1.26 3.98 14.35
CA LEU A 289 -1.67 5.31 13.88
C LEU A 289 -3.08 5.69 14.34
N TYR A 290 -3.86 4.70 14.78
CA TYR A 290 -5.27 4.81 15.14
C TYR A 290 -5.55 5.90 16.19
N ASP A 291 -4.82 5.90 17.30
CA ASP A 291 -5.05 6.84 18.40
C ASP A 291 -4.82 8.30 17.99
N LEU A 292 -3.84 8.54 17.10
CA LEU A 292 -3.57 9.87 16.57
C LEU A 292 -4.69 10.35 15.65
N GLN A 293 -5.14 9.51 14.71
CA GLN A 293 -6.28 9.84 13.85
C GLN A 293 -7.55 10.10 14.68
N ARG A 294 -7.83 9.25 15.69
CA ARG A 294 -8.99 9.40 16.55
C ARG A 294 -8.93 10.72 17.33
N THR A 295 -7.77 11.07 17.87
CA THR A 295 -7.53 12.33 18.59
C THR A 295 -7.72 13.53 17.67
N LEU A 296 -7.14 13.47 16.47
CA LEU A 296 -7.26 14.49 15.44
C LEU A 296 -8.72 14.74 15.06
N ASN A 297 -9.47 13.68 14.76
CA ASN A 297 -10.89 13.80 14.40
C ASN A 297 -11.75 14.29 15.58
N MET A 298 -11.44 13.89 16.81
CA MET A 298 -12.11 14.43 18.00
C MET A 298 -11.90 15.95 18.16
N GLY A 299 -10.67 16.42 17.96
CA GLY A 299 -10.35 17.85 18.05
C GLY A 299 -10.98 18.65 16.91
N TYR A 300 -10.95 18.18 15.67
CA TYR A 300 -11.64 18.83 14.55
C TYR A 300 -13.16 18.93 14.79
N ARG A 301 -13.82 17.86 15.27
CA ARG A 301 -15.25 17.94 15.65
C ARG A 301 -15.52 18.99 16.73
N LYS A 302 -14.61 19.16 17.69
CA LYS A 302 -14.73 20.21 18.72
C LYS A 302 -14.53 21.61 18.11
N LEU A 303 -13.55 21.77 17.23
CA LEU A 303 -13.29 23.01 16.49
C LEU A 303 -14.49 23.41 15.63
N PHE A 304 -15.04 22.50 14.83
CA PHE A 304 -16.23 22.77 14.01
C PHE A 304 -17.43 23.18 14.86
N ARG A 305 -17.69 22.50 15.99
CA ARG A 305 -18.76 22.91 16.90
C ARG A 305 -18.50 24.28 17.54
N SER A 306 -17.25 24.64 17.83
CA SER A 306 -16.90 25.95 18.38
C SER A 306 -17.03 27.07 17.35
N ALA A 307 -16.58 26.81 16.12
CA ALA A 307 -16.71 27.72 14.99
C ALA A 307 -18.19 27.94 14.62
N ALA A 308 -18.99 26.87 14.54
CA ALA A 308 -20.43 26.95 14.27
C ALA A 308 -21.22 27.70 15.36
N ARG A 309 -20.74 27.67 16.62
CA ARG A 309 -21.31 28.45 17.72
C ARG A 309 -20.77 29.88 17.78
N SER A 310 -19.78 30.24 16.97
CA SER A 310 -19.18 31.57 17.03
C SER A 310 -20.22 32.62 16.62
N LYS A 311 -20.44 33.59 17.50
CA LYS A 311 -21.38 34.70 17.29
C LYS A 311 -20.75 35.96 17.84
N ARG A 312 -20.78 37.03 17.05
CA ARG A 312 -20.48 38.38 17.52
C ARG A 312 -21.80 39.06 17.83
N VAL A 313 -21.97 39.46 19.09
CA VAL A 313 -23.20 40.10 19.55
C VAL A 313 -22.83 41.45 20.13
N GLY A 314 -23.40 42.51 19.58
CA GLY A 314 -23.37 43.83 20.21
C GLY A 314 -24.24 43.79 21.46
N MET A 315 -23.62 43.97 22.62
CA MET A 315 -24.31 44.17 23.88
C MET A 315 -24.49 45.67 24.09
N TYR A 316 -25.69 46.06 24.49
CA TYR A 316 -26.01 47.43 24.86
C TYR A 316 -26.75 47.42 26.19
N GLN A 317 -26.51 48.42 27.04
CA GLN A 317 -27.27 48.62 28.26
C GLN A 317 -28.56 49.42 28.01
N ASP A 318 -28.50 50.39 27.09
CA ASP A 318 -29.63 51.26 26.71
C ASP A 318 -30.14 50.94 25.28
N ALA A 319 -31.46 50.76 25.15
CA ALA A 319 -32.12 50.35 23.92
C ALA A 319 -32.05 51.41 22.81
N GLU A 320 -32.05 52.71 23.16
CA GLU A 320 -31.95 53.78 22.18
C GLU A 320 -30.52 53.94 21.65
N ALA A 321 -29.50 53.82 22.50
CA ALA A 321 -28.10 53.77 22.09
C ALA A 321 -27.78 52.57 21.20
N GLY A 322 -28.27 51.37 21.57
CA GLY A 322 -28.07 50.15 20.78
C GLY A 322 -28.70 50.22 19.38
N ARG A 323 -29.87 50.88 19.26
CA ARG A 323 -30.55 51.08 17.97
C ARG A 323 -29.79 52.05 17.06
N ARG A 324 -29.27 53.15 17.62
CA ARG A 324 -28.46 54.12 16.88
C ARG A 324 -27.18 53.49 16.34
N VAL A 325 -26.49 52.66 17.13
CA VAL A 325 -25.28 51.93 16.68
C VAL A 325 -25.61 50.90 15.60
N LYS A 326 -26.78 50.25 15.67
CA LYS A 326 -27.21 49.29 14.65
C LYS A 326 -27.57 49.93 13.31
N GLU A 327 -28.15 51.13 13.33
CA GLU A 327 -28.66 51.84 12.13
C GLU A 327 -27.63 52.79 11.50
N ALA A 328 -26.49 53.03 12.15
CA ALA A 328 -25.43 53.91 11.67
C ALA A 328 -24.67 53.31 10.48
N ASN A 329 -24.34 54.17 9.52
CA ASN A 329 -23.48 53.82 8.38
C ASN A 329 -22.02 54.11 8.69
N ASP A 330 -21.12 53.57 7.86
CA ASP A 330 -19.68 53.82 7.96
C ASP A 330 -19.40 55.34 7.88
N GLY A 331 -18.75 55.87 8.91
CA GLY A 331 -18.42 57.30 9.04
C GLY A 331 -19.44 58.18 9.78
N ASP A 332 -20.59 57.64 10.21
CA ASP A 332 -21.55 58.38 11.03
C ASP A 332 -21.03 58.60 12.46
N MET A 333 -21.15 59.84 12.97
CA MET A 333 -20.80 60.16 14.36
C MET A 333 -22.02 60.04 15.27
N ILE A 334 -21.97 59.11 16.21
CA ILE A 334 -23.04 58.85 17.18
C ILE A 334 -22.65 59.41 18.54
N ALA A 335 -23.52 60.24 19.13
CA ALA A 335 -23.35 60.68 20.50
C ALA A 335 -23.71 59.54 21.47
N VAL A 336 -22.73 59.07 22.25
CA VAL A 336 -22.90 58.04 23.29
C VAL A 336 -22.49 58.64 24.63
N ASP A 337 -23.31 58.45 25.67
CA ASP A 337 -23.05 59.01 27.02
C ASP A 337 -21.94 58.25 27.76
N ASP A 338 -21.81 56.94 27.54
CA ASP A 338 -20.68 56.11 27.98
C ASP A 338 -20.30 55.13 26.87
N VAL A 339 -19.08 55.28 26.34
CA VAL A 339 -18.53 54.45 25.25
C VAL A 339 -18.44 52.97 25.67
N SER A 340 -18.37 52.69 26.97
CA SER A 340 -18.31 51.34 27.54
C SER A 340 -19.68 50.63 27.57
N ALA A 341 -20.78 51.38 27.40
CA ALA A 341 -22.15 50.86 27.48
C ALA A 341 -22.58 50.08 26.23
N VAL A 342 -21.83 50.21 25.14
CA VAL A 342 -21.97 49.39 23.92
C VAL A 342 -20.67 48.64 23.72
N SER A 343 -20.70 47.32 23.90
CA SER A 343 -19.53 46.47 23.72
C SER A 343 -19.87 45.30 22.79
N GLU A 344 -18.92 44.94 21.94
CA GLU A 344 -19.05 43.70 21.17
C GLU A 344 -18.56 42.53 22.03
N ALA A 345 -19.48 41.64 22.39
CA ALA A 345 -19.13 40.36 22.99
C ALA A 345 -18.97 39.33 21.88
N GLN A 346 -17.76 38.79 21.73
CA GLN A 346 -17.52 37.62 20.91
C GLN A 346 -17.76 36.36 21.75
N PHE A 347 -18.78 35.60 21.38
CA PHE A 347 -19.08 34.33 21.99
C PHE A 347 -18.58 33.19 21.11
N GLY A 348 -17.79 32.30 21.70
CA GLY A 348 -17.15 31.21 20.96
C GLY A 348 -16.06 31.73 20.02
N GLY A 349 -15.74 30.91 19.01
CA GLY A 349 -14.58 31.13 18.15
C GLY A 349 -13.72 29.88 18.05
N ILE A 350 -12.76 29.90 17.14
CA ILE A 350 -11.74 28.87 17.03
C ILE A 350 -10.79 29.06 18.20
N ASP A 351 -10.62 28.01 19.01
CA ASP A 351 -9.61 27.99 20.05
C ASP A 351 -8.24 27.78 19.39
N ASN A 352 -7.41 28.83 19.37
CA ASN A 352 -6.09 28.81 18.74
C ASN A 352 -5.17 27.74 19.36
N ASN A 353 -5.31 27.46 20.67
CA ASN A 353 -4.50 26.42 21.33
C ASN A 353 -4.93 25.03 20.88
N LEU A 354 -6.24 24.81 20.73
CA LEU A 354 -6.76 23.55 20.20
C LEU A 354 -6.36 23.34 18.73
N LEU A 355 -6.41 24.40 17.91
CA LEU A 355 -5.95 24.35 16.53
C LEU A 355 -4.44 24.02 16.46
N ALA A 356 -3.62 24.67 17.28
CA ALA A 356 -2.20 24.38 17.37
C ALA A 356 -1.90 22.94 17.82
N PHE A 357 -2.68 22.40 18.77
CA PHE A 357 -2.58 20.99 19.18
C PHE A 357 -2.95 20.03 18.03
N MET A 358 -3.94 20.38 17.20
CA MET A 358 -4.31 19.58 16.03
C MET A 358 -3.25 19.58 14.94
N ILE A 359 -2.67 20.75 14.64
CA ILE A 359 -1.52 20.86 13.73
C ILE A 359 -0.37 19.98 14.23
N HIS A 360 -0.05 20.07 15.52
CA HIS A 360 0.99 19.23 16.12
C HIS A 360 0.66 17.73 16.02
N THR A 361 -0.59 17.33 16.30
CA THR A 361 -1.03 15.93 16.20
C THR A 361 -0.90 15.41 14.77
N ASN A 362 -1.26 16.22 13.77
CA ASN A 362 -1.10 15.85 12.36
C ASN A 362 0.39 15.69 11.97
N GLN A 363 1.26 16.58 12.46
CA GLN A 363 2.71 16.44 12.26
C GLN A 363 3.27 15.17 12.91
N GLN A 364 2.81 14.81 14.12
CA GLN A 364 3.22 13.56 14.76
C GLN A 364 2.69 12.34 13.98
N PHE A 365 1.47 12.41 13.44
CA PHE A 365 0.94 11.36 12.58
C PHE A 365 1.82 11.18 11.34
N SER A 366 2.11 12.27 10.61
CA SER A 366 2.97 12.24 9.42
C SER A 366 4.35 11.67 9.75
N ARG A 367 4.98 12.11 10.84
CA ARG A 367 6.28 11.58 11.30
C ARG A 367 6.22 10.10 11.66
N GLN A 368 5.22 9.67 12.42
CA GLN A 368 5.07 8.26 12.81
C GLN A 368 4.81 7.38 11.59
N ALA A 369 4.07 7.89 10.60
CA ALA A 369 3.84 7.26 9.31
C ALA A 369 5.05 7.33 8.35
N GLY A 370 6.24 7.73 8.81
CA GLY A 370 7.44 7.78 7.95
C GLY A 370 7.49 9.02 7.06
N ASN A 371 6.99 10.15 7.57
CA ASN A 371 6.88 11.43 6.87
C ASN A 371 6.01 11.33 5.62
N LEU A 372 4.72 11.09 5.86
CA LEU A 372 3.71 10.82 4.85
C LEU A 372 3.65 11.89 3.75
N ASP A 373 3.88 13.16 4.10
CA ASP A 373 3.85 14.28 3.16
C ASP A 373 4.95 14.17 2.09
N VAL A 374 6.12 13.65 2.47
CA VAL A 374 7.23 13.43 1.54
C VAL A 374 7.01 12.16 0.73
N LEU A 375 6.52 11.08 1.36
CA LEU A 375 6.24 9.82 0.67
C LEU A 375 5.10 9.93 -0.35
N GLY A 376 4.09 10.75 -0.06
CA GLY A 376 2.95 11.01 -0.94
C GLY A 376 3.18 12.10 -1.98
N GLY A 377 4.35 12.73 -2.02
CA GLY A 377 4.62 13.86 -2.93
C GLY A 377 3.77 15.11 -2.64
N LEU A 378 3.25 15.23 -1.42
CA LEU A 378 2.41 16.34 -0.98
C LEU A 378 3.23 17.54 -0.47
N SER A 379 4.52 17.33 -0.20
CA SER A 379 5.45 18.42 0.11
C SER A 379 5.86 19.16 -1.16
N PRO A 380 5.74 20.50 -1.23
CA PRO A 380 6.36 21.30 -2.29
C PRO A 380 7.87 21.03 -2.25
N GLN A 381 8.45 20.80 -3.44
CA GLN A 381 9.89 20.65 -3.64
C GLN A 381 10.59 21.88 -3.05
N ALA A 382 11.17 21.74 -1.86
CA ALA A 382 12.03 22.76 -1.31
C ALA A 382 13.35 22.69 -2.09
N GLY A 383 13.76 23.80 -2.70
CA GLY A 383 14.94 23.88 -3.59
C GLY A 383 16.30 23.56 -2.96
N THR A 384 16.35 22.90 -1.80
CA THR A 384 17.56 22.47 -1.09
C THR A 384 17.74 20.96 -1.19
N LEU A 385 18.24 20.52 -2.35
CA LEU A 385 18.52 19.13 -2.72
C LEU A 385 19.15 18.29 -1.58
N GLY A 386 20.06 18.87 -0.80
CA GLY A 386 20.81 18.16 0.24
C GLY A 386 20.03 17.85 1.53
N GLN A 387 19.04 18.66 1.92
CA GLN A 387 18.25 18.41 3.14
C GLN A 387 17.09 17.46 2.88
N GLU A 388 16.45 17.57 1.71
CA GLU A 388 15.43 16.62 1.28
C GLU A 388 16.00 15.25 0.99
N GLN A 389 17.21 15.15 0.44
CA GLN A 389 17.86 13.86 0.20
C GLN A 389 18.19 13.13 1.50
N LEU A 390 18.53 13.84 2.59
CA LEU A 390 18.73 13.23 3.91
C LEU A 390 17.40 12.82 4.57
N LEU A 391 16.35 13.63 4.43
CA LEU A 391 15.01 13.31 4.94
C LEU A 391 14.37 12.16 4.16
N SER A 392 14.54 12.09 2.84
CA SER A 392 14.06 10.96 2.02
C SER A 392 14.83 9.69 2.33
N THR A 393 16.16 9.76 2.49
CA THR A 393 17.00 8.58 2.80
C THR A 393 16.64 7.94 4.15
N SER A 394 16.28 8.73 5.17
CA SER A 394 15.90 8.21 6.50
C SER A 394 14.43 7.78 6.59
N ALA A 395 13.50 8.49 5.94
CA ALA A 395 12.09 8.09 5.82
C ALA A 395 11.92 6.73 5.12
N ASN A 396 12.84 6.39 4.21
CA ASN A 396 12.80 5.15 3.44
C ASN A 396 12.96 3.86 4.25
N ASN A 397 13.49 3.88 5.48
CA ASN A 397 13.79 2.62 6.19
C ASN A 397 12.53 1.85 6.61
N ARG A 398 11.45 2.54 7.02
CA ARG A 398 10.19 1.88 7.42
C ARG A 398 9.47 1.31 6.22
N VAL A 399 9.41 2.08 5.12
CA VAL A 399 8.84 1.62 3.85
C VAL A 399 9.66 0.48 3.27
N ALA A 400 11.00 0.57 3.31
CA ALA A 400 11.90 -0.49 2.86
C ALA A 400 11.71 -1.79 3.66
N HIS A 401 11.45 -1.71 4.97
CA HIS A 401 11.11 -2.91 5.76
C HIS A 401 9.80 -3.54 5.28
N MET A 402 8.75 -2.74 5.04
CA MET A 402 7.47 -3.23 4.50
C MET A 402 7.63 -3.83 3.10
N GLN A 403 8.40 -3.17 2.23
CA GLN A 403 8.77 -3.69 0.90
C GLN A 403 9.50 -5.02 1.02
N GLY A 404 10.49 -5.13 1.92
CA GLY A 404 11.21 -6.38 2.15
C GLY A 404 10.31 -7.52 2.62
N ARG A 405 9.35 -7.24 3.52
CA ARG A 405 8.34 -8.22 3.96
C ARG A 405 7.42 -8.65 2.82
N GLN A 406 6.96 -7.70 2.00
CA GLN A 406 6.15 -7.99 0.81
C GLN A 406 6.93 -8.84 -0.20
N THR A 407 8.18 -8.49 -0.50
CA THR A 407 9.03 -9.26 -1.42
C THR A 407 9.19 -10.70 -0.94
N GLN A 408 9.51 -10.90 0.34
CA GLN A 408 9.62 -12.26 0.91
C GLN A 408 8.29 -13.02 0.85
N PHE A 409 7.17 -12.34 1.09
CA PHE A 409 5.84 -12.94 1.01
C PHE A 409 5.49 -13.36 -0.42
N THR A 410 5.68 -12.47 -1.39
CA THR A 410 5.44 -12.75 -2.80
C THR A 410 6.39 -13.84 -3.32
N GLU A 411 7.66 -13.88 -2.88
CA GLU A 411 8.60 -14.96 -3.26
C GLU A 411 8.10 -16.33 -2.81
N LYS A 412 7.50 -16.42 -1.61
CA LYS A 412 6.89 -17.67 -1.13
C LYS A 412 5.70 -18.09 -1.99
N ILE A 413 4.82 -17.14 -2.34
CA ILE A 413 3.68 -17.40 -3.23
C ILE A 413 4.16 -17.86 -4.61
N LEU A 414 5.12 -17.16 -5.22
CA LEU A 414 5.66 -17.52 -6.52
C LEU A 414 6.36 -18.87 -6.51
N ARG A 415 7.03 -19.23 -5.40
CA ARG A 415 7.60 -20.57 -5.24
C ARG A 415 6.52 -21.63 -5.15
N SER A 416 5.40 -21.35 -4.46
CA SER A 416 4.27 -22.29 -4.38
C SER A 416 3.54 -22.45 -5.70
N LEU A 417 3.29 -21.36 -6.43
CA LEU A 417 2.72 -21.38 -7.77
C LEU A 417 3.65 -22.10 -8.75
N GLY A 418 4.94 -21.77 -8.74
CA GLY A 418 5.95 -22.44 -9.54
C GLY A 418 6.06 -23.93 -9.23
N TRP A 419 5.84 -24.32 -7.98
CA TRP A 419 5.79 -25.71 -7.57
C TRP A 419 4.57 -26.41 -8.23
N HIS A 420 3.37 -25.83 -8.16
CA HIS A 420 2.22 -26.38 -8.88
C HIS A 420 2.43 -26.46 -10.41
N ILE A 421 3.05 -25.46 -11.06
CA ILE A 421 3.39 -25.53 -12.49
C ILE A 421 4.34 -26.71 -12.81
N TRP A 422 5.23 -27.06 -11.88
CA TRP A 422 6.33 -27.99 -12.17
C TRP A 422 5.98 -29.49 -12.04
N TYR A 423 5.10 -29.92 -11.11
CA TYR A 423 4.60 -31.33 -11.11
C TYR A 423 3.11 -31.43 -11.47
N ASP A 424 2.41 -30.36 -11.89
CA ASP A 424 1.13 -30.55 -12.59
C ASP A 424 1.40 -30.90 -14.06
N PRO A 425 0.97 -32.08 -14.54
CA PRO A 425 1.10 -32.50 -15.94
C PRO A 425 -0.01 -31.94 -16.85
N MET A 426 -1.05 -31.30 -16.31
CA MET A 426 -2.21 -30.82 -17.07
C MET A 426 -2.11 -29.35 -17.50
N PHE A 427 -1.22 -28.58 -16.88
CA PHE A 427 -1.03 -27.16 -17.18
C PHE A 427 0.10 -26.95 -18.21
N ASP A 428 -0.30 -26.74 -19.47
CA ASP A 428 0.60 -26.44 -20.60
C ASP A 428 0.39 -24.99 -21.09
N PRO A 429 1.02 -23.98 -20.45
CA PRO A 429 0.83 -22.59 -20.85
C PRO A 429 1.45 -22.35 -22.23
N PRO A 430 0.73 -21.71 -23.18
CA PRO A 430 1.29 -21.31 -24.46
C PRO A 430 2.23 -20.12 -24.25
N LEU A 431 3.54 -20.36 -24.20
CA LEU A 431 4.51 -19.30 -23.99
C LEU A 431 4.87 -18.65 -25.31
N VAL A 432 5.08 -17.34 -25.29
CA VAL A 432 5.56 -16.61 -26.46
C VAL A 432 6.98 -16.13 -26.21
N LYS A 433 7.95 -16.71 -26.89
CA LYS A 433 9.36 -16.36 -26.75
C LYS A 433 9.81 -15.47 -27.92
N PRO A 434 10.28 -14.23 -27.68
CA PRO A 434 10.94 -13.45 -28.72
C PRO A 434 12.30 -14.09 -29.05
N ILE A 435 12.60 -14.25 -30.34
CA ILE A 435 13.90 -14.77 -30.79
C ILE A 435 14.93 -13.63 -30.72
N PRO A 436 16.04 -13.76 -29.96
CA PRO A 436 17.04 -12.71 -29.84
C PRO A 436 17.56 -12.26 -31.21
N GLY A 437 17.44 -10.97 -31.51
CA GLY A 437 17.87 -10.38 -32.80
C GLY A 437 16.81 -10.35 -33.91
N THR A 438 15.56 -10.75 -33.64
CA THR A 438 14.44 -10.66 -34.60
C THR A 438 13.13 -10.26 -33.91
N SER A 439 12.23 -9.60 -34.64
CA SER A 439 10.87 -9.24 -34.17
C SER A 439 9.87 -10.41 -34.23
N GLN A 440 10.35 -11.65 -34.43
CA GLN A 440 9.50 -12.83 -34.53
C GLN A 440 9.27 -13.48 -33.15
N LEU A 441 8.00 -13.76 -32.88
CA LEU A 441 7.50 -14.41 -31.67
C LEU A 441 7.30 -15.90 -31.95
N MET A 442 7.99 -16.78 -31.22
CA MET A 442 7.80 -18.23 -31.30
C MET A 442 6.85 -18.67 -30.19
N SER A 443 5.77 -19.38 -30.54
CA SER A 443 4.94 -20.07 -29.55
C SER A 443 5.67 -21.34 -29.11
N VAL A 444 5.98 -21.45 -27.81
CA VAL A 444 6.65 -22.58 -27.17
C VAL A 444 5.77 -22.99 -25.99
N SER A 445 5.33 -24.24 -25.94
CA SER A 445 4.64 -24.78 -24.77
C SER A 445 5.65 -25.27 -23.74
N PHE A 446 5.46 -25.01 -22.45
CA PHE A 446 6.28 -25.59 -21.39
C PHE A 446 5.80 -27.01 -21.06
N THR A 447 6.19 -27.98 -21.87
CA THR A 447 5.77 -29.38 -21.71
C THR A 447 6.70 -30.15 -20.76
N GLU A 448 6.26 -31.31 -20.28
CA GLU A 448 7.03 -32.21 -19.40
C GLU A 448 8.40 -32.59 -19.99
N GLU A 449 8.53 -32.65 -21.32
CA GLU A 449 9.79 -32.94 -22.02
C GLU A 449 10.84 -31.80 -21.91
N ASP A 450 10.40 -30.56 -21.69
CA ASP A 450 11.27 -29.39 -21.51
C ASP A 450 11.71 -29.20 -20.03
N ARG A 451 11.19 -30.03 -19.11
CA ARG A 451 11.54 -30.03 -17.68
C ARG A 451 12.83 -30.83 -17.45
N GLU A 452 13.96 -30.14 -17.42
CA GLU A 452 15.26 -30.73 -17.09
C GLU A 452 15.64 -30.41 -15.63
N GLY A 453 16.07 -31.41 -14.85
CA GLY A 453 16.49 -31.23 -13.44
C GLY A 453 15.35 -31.39 -12.42
N ASP A 454 15.65 -31.12 -11.15
CA ASP A 454 14.64 -31.08 -10.08
C ASP A 454 14.18 -29.64 -9.81
N PHE A 455 12.96 -29.47 -9.28
CA PHE A 455 12.43 -28.15 -8.91
C PHE A 455 13.36 -27.41 -7.94
N LEU A 456 14.03 -28.14 -7.05
CA LEU A 456 14.98 -27.58 -6.08
C LEU A 456 16.25 -26.98 -6.72
N ASP A 457 16.57 -27.32 -7.97
CA ASP A 457 17.69 -26.73 -8.71
C ASP A 457 17.37 -25.32 -9.22
N TYR A 458 16.09 -24.94 -9.21
CA TYR A 458 15.58 -23.65 -9.65
C TYR A 458 15.22 -22.76 -8.46
N ASN A 459 15.96 -21.67 -8.30
CA ASN A 459 15.68 -20.63 -7.33
C ASN A 459 14.77 -19.56 -7.95
N VAL A 460 13.46 -19.66 -7.67
CA VAL A 460 12.50 -18.61 -8.00
C VAL A 460 12.67 -17.43 -7.06
N ARG A 461 12.94 -16.25 -7.59
CA ARG A 461 13.06 -14.98 -6.86
C ARG A 461 12.29 -13.87 -7.56
N ILE A 462 12.05 -12.79 -6.85
CA ILE A 462 11.48 -11.58 -7.46
C ILE A 462 12.60 -10.69 -7.97
N GLU A 463 12.40 -10.10 -9.14
CA GLU A 463 13.28 -9.05 -9.65
C GLU A 463 13.22 -7.83 -8.70
N PRO A 464 14.36 -7.39 -8.13
CA PRO A 464 14.37 -6.26 -7.21
C PRO A 464 13.71 -5.02 -7.82
N TYR A 465 12.85 -4.35 -7.05
CA TYR A 465 12.09 -3.16 -7.46
C TYR A 465 11.03 -3.38 -8.56
N SER A 466 10.70 -4.62 -8.95
CA SER A 466 9.66 -4.86 -9.96
C SER A 466 8.27 -4.39 -9.52
N MET A 467 7.98 -4.48 -8.22
CA MET A 467 6.68 -4.12 -7.64
C MET A 467 6.57 -2.63 -7.26
N THR A 468 7.68 -1.89 -7.26
CA THR A 468 7.66 -0.48 -6.88
C THR A 468 7.21 0.36 -8.05
N TYR A 469 6.19 1.21 -7.83
CA TYR A 469 5.79 2.17 -8.84
C TYR A 469 6.95 3.14 -9.16
N LYS A 470 7.33 3.19 -10.44
CA LYS A 470 8.26 4.19 -10.97
C LYS A 470 7.54 4.96 -12.07
N SER A 471 7.43 6.27 -11.91
CA SER A 471 6.88 7.12 -12.97
C SER A 471 7.78 7.07 -14.22
N PRO A 472 7.21 7.26 -15.42
CA PRO A 472 8.00 7.33 -16.65
C PRO A 472 9.11 8.38 -16.60
N GLU A 473 8.85 9.54 -15.98
CA GLU A 473 9.85 10.60 -15.76
C GLU A 473 11.03 10.12 -14.87
N MET A 474 10.76 9.38 -13.80
CA MET A 474 11.82 8.83 -12.95
C MET A 474 12.65 7.79 -13.70
N ARG A 475 12.02 6.96 -14.55
CA ARG A 475 12.74 6.00 -15.42
C ARG A 475 13.66 6.74 -16.40
N LEU A 476 13.17 7.82 -17.02
CA LEU A 476 13.97 8.68 -17.89
C LEU A 476 15.12 9.37 -17.16
N GLN A 477 14.90 9.87 -15.94
CA GLN A 477 15.97 10.47 -15.13
C GLN A 477 17.06 9.46 -14.76
N GLN A 478 16.68 8.24 -14.38
CA GLN A 478 17.63 7.16 -14.11
C GLN A 478 18.41 6.78 -15.37
N MET A 479 17.71 6.65 -16.50
CA MET A 479 18.32 6.36 -17.79
C MET A 479 19.29 7.47 -18.23
N ASN A 480 18.89 8.74 -18.11
CA ASN A 480 19.76 9.91 -18.32
C ASN A 480 21.00 9.85 -17.42
N GLY A 481 20.84 9.50 -16.14
CA GLY A 481 21.94 9.39 -15.19
C GLY A 481 22.95 8.31 -15.58
N VAL A 482 22.49 7.14 -16.02
CA VAL A 482 23.36 6.06 -16.52
C VAL A 482 24.05 6.46 -17.83
N LEU A 483 23.28 7.07 -18.75
CA LEU A 483 23.82 7.53 -20.03
C LEU A 483 24.91 8.58 -19.84
N GLN A 484 24.66 9.63 -19.05
CA GLN A 484 25.59 10.73 -18.76
C GLN A 484 26.76 10.31 -17.87
N GLY A 485 26.52 9.46 -16.87
CA GLY A 485 27.52 9.11 -15.87
C GLY A 485 28.47 8.00 -16.29
N VAL A 486 28.00 7.01 -17.05
CA VAL A 486 28.76 5.78 -17.34
C VAL A 486 29.01 5.63 -18.83
N ILE A 487 27.97 5.79 -19.64
CA ILE A 487 28.00 5.40 -21.04
C ILE A 487 28.73 6.45 -21.91
N PHE A 488 28.40 7.74 -21.79
CA PHE A 488 29.04 8.80 -22.58
C PHE A 488 30.56 8.92 -22.36
N PRO A 489 31.09 8.80 -21.14
CA PRO A 489 32.53 8.78 -20.91
C PRO A 489 33.24 7.52 -21.44
N MET A 490 32.54 6.37 -21.51
CA MET A 490 33.10 5.09 -21.97
C MET A 490 32.93 4.83 -23.47
N LEU A 491 32.17 5.68 -24.17
CA LEU A 491 31.95 5.60 -25.63
C LEU A 491 33.23 5.45 -26.48
N PRO A 492 34.33 6.21 -26.24
CA PRO A 492 35.55 6.06 -27.04
C PRO A 492 36.21 4.70 -26.84
N MET A 493 35.99 4.05 -25.69
CA MET A 493 36.54 2.73 -25.36
C MET A 493 35.65 1.59 -25.89
N LEU A 494 34.32 1.73 -25.77
CA LEU A 494 33.35 0.77 -26.33
C LEU A 494 33.41 0.71 -27.86
N GLN A 495 33.66 1.86 -28.51
CA GLN A 495 33.89 1.93 -29.96
C GLN A 495 35.18 1.21 -30.40
N GLN A 496 36.20 1.09 -29.53
CA GLN A 496 37.42 0.35 -29.82
C GLN A 496 37.24 -1.17 -29.73
N GLU A 497 36.29 -1.64 -28.91
CA GLU A 497 35.92 -3.07 -28.81
C GLU A 497 34.82 -3.49 -29.79
N GLY A 498 34.35 -2.58 -30.66
CA GLY A 498 33.34 -2.87 -31.69
C GLY A 498 31.89 -2.89 -31.20
N LEU A 499 31.64 -2.43 -29.96
CA LEU A 499 30.29 -2.23 -29.41
C LEU A 499 29.85 -0.79 -29.69
N THR A 500 28.98 -0.61 -30.69
CA THR A 500 28.33 0.69 -30.95
C THR A 500 27.05 0.80 -30.15
N LEU A 501 26.81 1.96 -29.53
CA LEU A 501 25.51 2.25 -28.94
C LEU A 501 24.44 2.33 -30.02
N ASP A 502 23.38 1.55 -29.82
CA ASP A 502 22.16 1.68 -30.60
C ASP A 502 21.38 2.91 -30.12
N ILE A 503 21.66 4.04 -30.79
CA ILE A 503 21.01 5.32 -30.52
C ILE A 503 19.51 5.22 -30.86
N GLU A 504 19.12 4.36 -31.79
CA GLU A 504 17.72 4.17 -32.20
C GLU A 504 16.90 3.51 -31.08
N ALA A 505 17.39 2.41 -30.50
CA ALA A 505 16.73 1.76 -29.38
C ALA A 505 16.62 2.67 -28.13
N ILE A 506 17.65 3.50 -27.87
CA ILE A 506 17.59 4.49 -26.79
C ILE A 506 16.51 5.52 -27.07
N LEU A 507 16.44 6.06 -28.30
CA LEU A 507 15.45 7.04 -28.69
C LEU A 507 14.02 6.48 -28.67
N GLU A 508 13.82 5.20 -29.01
CA GLU A 508 12.54 4.51 -28.84
C GLU A 508 12.13 4.46 -27.37
N LEU A 509 13.05 4.12 -26.47
CA LEU A 509 12.79 4.16 -25.02
C LEU A 509 12.51 5.59 -24.52
N TYR A 510 13.18 6.62 -25.05
CA TYR A 510 12.85 8.01 -24.73
C TYR A 510 11.46 8.43 -25.22
N ALA A 511 11.07 7.98 -26.42
CA ALA A 511 9.76 8.28 -26.99
C ALA A 511 8.63 7.58 -26.23
N GLU A 512 8.84 6.31 -25.83
CA GLU A 512 7.88 5.52 -25.06
C GLU A 512 7.72 6.05 -23.62
N TYR A 513 8.82 6.30 -22.90
CA TYR A 513 8.74 6.81 -21.53
C TYR A 513 8.42 8.31 -21.45
N GLY A 514 8.64 9.07 -22.52
CA GLY A 514 8.32 10.50 -22.58
C GLY A 514 6.91 10.81 -23.08
N ASP A 515 6.16 9.80 -23.54
CA ASP A 515 4.92 9.98 -24.32
C ASP A 515 5.10 10.99 -25.48
N LEU A 516 6.26 10.90 -26.15
CA LEU A 516 6.67 11.79 -27.24
C LEU A 516 6.87 10.98 -28.54
N PRO A 517 5.80 10.43 -29.13
CA PRO A 517 5.90 9.59 -30.34
C PRO A 517 6.50 10.35 -31.54
N ARG A 518 6.39 11.69 -31.55
CA ARG A 518 6.94 12.57 -32.59
C ARG A 518 8.46 12.70 -32.58
N LEU A 519 9.16 12.26 -31.53
CA LEU A 519 10.63 12.18 -31.56
C LEU A 519 11.14 11.28 -32.70
N ARG A 520 10.33 10.28 -33.09
CA ARG A 520 10.59 9.35 -34.19
C ARG A 520 10.67 10.04 -35.56
N GLU A 521 9.95 11.15 -35.75
CA GLU A 521 9.84 11.85 -37.04
C GLU A 521 10.92 12.91 -37.26
N LEU A 522 11.64 13.30 -36.20
CA LEU A 522 12.55 14.44 -36.21
C LEU A 522 13.99 14.10 -36.62
N ILE A 523 14.34 12.82 -36.75
CA ILE A 523 15.72 12.38 -37.00
C ILE A 523 15.75 11.54 -38.29
N GLN A 524 16.35 12.09 -39.35
CA GLN A 524 16.72 11.35 -40.55
C GLN A 524 18.17 10.90 -40.43
N LEU A 525 18.43 9.59 -40.56
CA LEU A 525 19.79 9.05 -40.65
C LEU A 525 20.49 9.64 -41.88
N SER A 526 21.39 10.59 -41.66
CA SER A 526 22.42 10.87 -42.65
C SER A 526 23.49 9.81 -42.49
N GLU A 527 23.70 8.98 -43.51
CA GLU A 527 24.94 8.21 -43.63
C GLU A 527 26.10 9.18 -43.46
N MET A 528 27.01 8.88 -42.52
CA MET A 528 28.17 9.70 -42.26
C MET A 528 29.08 9.72 -43.50
N GLN A 529 28.95 10.75 -44.33
CA GLN A 529 29.98 11.09 -45.30
C GLN A 529 31.24 11.50 -44.53
N GLN A 530 32.25 10.63 -44.57
CA GLN A 530 33.62 10.99 -44.22
C GLN A 530 34.06 12.15 -45.12
N ASN A 531 34.19 13.34 -44.55
CA ASN A 531 34.90 14.44 -45.18
C ASN A 531 36.23 14.67 -44.45
N PRO A 532 37.38 14.56 -45.13
CA PRO A 532 38.67 14.92 -44.57
C PRO A 532 38.90 16.44 -44.63
N GLN A 533 39.51 16.94 -43.56
CA GLN A 533 40.54 17.99 -43.55
C GLN A 533 40.11 19.47 -43.68
N GLY A 534 40.29 20.19 -42.57
CA GLY A 534 41.11 21.41 -42.54
C GLY A 534 40.40 22.76 -42.58
N GLY A 535 40.89 23.69 -41.74
CA GLY A 535 40.75 25.14 -41.93
C GLY A 535 39.87 25.81 -40.87
N GLY A 536 40.51 26.48 -39.90
CA GLY A 536 39.82 27.23 -38.88
C GLY A 536 39.22 28.54 -39.38
N ASP A 537 38.25 29.05 -38.62
CA ASP A 537 38.11 30.48 -38.42
C ASP A 537 37.48 30.79 -37.06
N GLN A 538 38.14 31.67 -36.32
CA GLN A 538 37.71 32.14 -35.00
C GLN A 538 36.62 33.20 -35.18
N ALA A 539 35.40 32.94 -34.68
CA ALA A 539 34.43 33.99 -34.43
C ALA A 539 34.54 34.45 -32.96
N ARG A 540 35.06 35.66 -32.77
CA ARG A 540 35.18 36.36 -31.48
C ARG A 540 33.80 36.64 -30.89
N GLN A 541 33.55 36.22 -29.65
CA GLN A 541 32.40 36.67 -28.86
C GLN A 541 32.64 38.07 -28.27
N SER A 542 31.57 38.88 -28.29
CA SER A 542 31.50 40.22 -27.72
C SER A 542 31.52 40.19 -26.18
N PRO A 543 32.37 40.97 -25.49
CA PRO A 543 32.40 41.01 -24.04
C PRO A 543 31.46 42.12 -23.55
N PHE A 544 30.29 41.80 -23.03
CA PHE A 544 29.61 42.57 -21.96
C PHE A 544 28.23 41.94 -21.67
N THR A 545 28.10 41.32 -20.51
CA THR A 545 26.81 41.18 -19.82
C THR A 545 27.12 41.21 -18.33
N SER A 546 26.82 42.33 -17.68
CA SER A 546 26.90 42.46 -16.24
C SER A 546 25.84 41.56 -15.60
N ARG A 547 26.28 40.68 -14.70
CA ARG A 547 25.41 39.81 -13.90
C ARG A 547 25.22 40.50 -12.55
N GLU A 548 24.05 41.06 -12.32
CA GLU A 548 23.65 41.58 -11.02
C GLU A 548 22.93 40.43 -10.27
N GLU A 549 23.62 39.78 -9.34
CA GLU A 549 23.02 38.76 -8.46
C GLU A 549 22.20 39.45 -7.37
N ILE A 550 20.90 39.64 -7.63
CA ILE A 550 19.94 39.94 -6.57
C ILE A 550 19.65 38.63 -5.83
N ARG A 551 20.26 38.44 -4.65
CA ARG A 551 19.84 37.39 -3.70
C ARG A 551 18.47 37.75 -3.14
N ARG A 552 17.40 37.26 -3.77
CA ARG A 552 16.08 37.14 -3.11
C ARG A 552 16.07 35.85 -2.31
N GLY A 553 16.19 35.96 -0.98
CA GLY A 553 15.80 34.89 -0.07
C GLY A 553 14.29 34.78 -0.02
N GLN A 554 13.68 34.10 -0.98
CA GLN A 554 12.33 33.58 -0.79
C GLN A 554 12.45 32.27 -0.02
N SER A 555 12.12 32.31 1.27
CA SER A 555 11.85 31.11 2.04
C SER A 555 10.67 30.39 1.41
N GLY A 556 10.95 29.37 0.59
CA GLY A 556 9.95 28.37 0.23
C GLY A 556 9.56 27.64 1.50
N ALA A 557 8.47 28.07 2.13
CA ALA A 557 7.97 27.41 3.33
C ALA A 557 7.47 26.03 2.91
N SER A 558 8.13 24.97 3.37
CA SER A 558 7.52 23.65 3.41
C SER A 558 6.22 23.73 4.23
N PRO A 559 5.20 22.90 3.99
CA PRO A 559 3.95 22.88 4.76
C PRO A 559 4.21 22.76 6.25
N GLN A 560 5.25 21.99 6.64
CA GLN A 560 5.71 21.90 8.03
C GLN A 560 6.30 23.22 8.54
N GLY A 561 7.04 23.97 7.72
CA GLY A 561 7.54 25.31 8.06
C GLY A 561 6.42 26.35 8.13
N ALA A 562 5.44 26.29 7.22
CA ALA A 562 4.27 27.14 7.23
C ALA A 562 3.39 26.87 8.46
N ASP A 563 3.18 25.60 8.81
CA ASP A 563 2.47 25.17 10.01
C ASP A 563 3.20 25.58 11.29
N GLN A 564 4.53 25.52 11.31
CA GLN A 564 5.33 25.93 12.46
C GLN A 564 5.33 27.45 12.65
N VAL A 565 5.37 28.21 11.56
CA VAL A 565 5.20 29.68 11.58
C VAL A 565 3.78 30.05 11.98
N MET A 566 2.78 29.34 11.48
CA MET A 566 1.38 29.52 11.87
C MET A 566 1.16 29.16 13.34
N GLN A 567 1.77 28.09 13.84
CA GLN A 567 1.73 27.71 15.25
C GLN A 567 2.40 28.76 16.15
N GLN A 568 3.52 29.35 15.71
CA GLN A 568 4.16 30.46 16.42
C GLN A 568 3.27 31.71 16.44
N MET A 569 2.65 32.06 15.31
CA MET A 569 1.68 33.17 15.23
C MET A 569 0.45 32.94 16.10
N LEU A 570 -0.09 31.71 16.13
CA LEU A 570 -1.28 31.35 16.92
C LEU A 570 -1.01 31.30 18.43
N MET A 571 0.23 30.98 18.85
CA MET A 571 0.68 31.03 20.24
C MET A 571 1.16 32.42 20.69
N GLY A 572 1.02 33.45 19.83
CA GLY A 572 1.41 34.83 20.15
C GLY A 572 2.93 35.08 20.17
N MET A 573 3.74 34.15 19.66
CA MET A 573 5.17 34.36 19.46
C MET A 573 5.39 34.96 18.07
N ASN A 574 5.68 36.27 18.04
CA ASN A 574 6.00 36.98 16.81
C ASN A 574 7.35 36.47 16.25
N PRO A 575 7.40 35.79 15.08
CA PRO A 575 8.65 35.42 14.45
C PRO A 575 9.19 36.64 13.70
N GLY A 576 10.01 37.44 14.37
CA GLY A 576 10.67 38.59 13.74
C GLY A 576 10.88 39.78 14.66
N SER A 577 11.65 39.62 15.73
CA SER A 577 12.25 40.75 16.44
C SER A 577 13.50 40.37 17.23
N GLN A 578 14.45 39.70 16.58
CA GLN A 578 15.82 39.56 17.10
C GLN A 578 16.80 39.65 15.93
N ASP A 579 17.20 40.89 15.63
CA ASP A 579 18.57 41.28 15.21
C ASP A 579 18.53 42.69 14.60
N MET A 580 18.55 43.72 15.45
CA MET A 580 18.88 45.10 15.10
C MET A 580 19.31 45.84 16.38
N SER A 581 20.34 45.34 17.07
CA SER A 581 21.06 46.11 18.09
C SER A 581 22.45 45.52 18.35
N GLY A 582 23.44 45.93 17.56
CA GLY A 582 24.84 45.55 17.80
C GLY A 582 25.79 46.21 16.81
N GLY A 583 26.27 47.41 17.14
CA GLY A 583 27.25 48.12 16.31
C GLY A 583 27.52 49.55 16.76
N GLY A 584 27.85 49.76 18.04
CA GLY A 584 28.39 51.03 18.52
C GLY A 584 29.82 51.20 18.00
N VAL A 585 30.07 52.26 17.23
CA VAL A 585 31.42 52.66 16.81
C VAL A 585 31.95 53.66 17.83
N ASP A 586 32.94 53.20 18.60
CA ASP A 586 33.76 54.00 19.50
C ASP A 586 34.49 55.12 18.75
N THR A 587 34.45 56.32 19.32
CA THR A 587 35.22 57.48 18.90
C THR A 587 36.26 57.83 19.97
N ARG A 588 37.45 58.27 19.50
CA ARG A 588 38.71 58.69 20.21
C ARG A 588 39.77 57.58 20.24
N SER A 589 41.04 57.80 19.90
CA SER A 589 41.85 59.02 19.74
C SER A 589 43.16 58.68 19.02
N GLY A 590 43.69 59.61 18.21
CA GLY A 590 45.05 59.53 17.68
C GLY A 590 45.47 60.85 17.03
N LEU A 591 46.02 61.76 17.83
CA LEU A 591 46.69 62.97 17.40
C LEU A 591 47.91 62.66 16.51
N GLY A 592 48.03 63.38 15.40
CA GLY A 592 49.26 63.55 14.62
C GLY A 592 49.21 64.88 13.87
N ALA A 593 50.00 65.85 14.33
CA ALA A 593 50.11 67.20 13.78
C ALA A 593 50.95 67.25 12.48
N VAL A 594 50.99 68.44 11.85
CA VAL A 594 51.84 68.98 10.75
C VAL A 594 50.93 69.38 9.56
N ALA A 595 50.86 70.59 9.01
CA ALA A 595 51.49 71.90 9.23
C ALA A 595 50.67 72.95 8.44
N GLY A 596 50.76 74.24 8.82
CA GLY A 596 50.28 75.39 8.03
C GLY A 596 49.16 76.17 8.69
#